data_AF-A0A7W1V9H6-F1
#
_entry.id   AF-A0A7W1V9H6-F1
#
_cell.length_a   1.000
_cell.length_b   1.000
_cell.length_c   1.000
_cell.angle_alpha   90.00
_cell.angle_beta   90.00
_cell.angle_gamma   90.00
#
_symmetry.space_group_name_H-M   'P 1'
#
loop_
_entity.id
_entity.type
_entity.pdbx_description
1 polymer ?
#
loop_
_entity_poly.entity_id
_entity_poly.type
_entity_poly.pdbx_seq_one_letter_code
_entity_poly.pdbx_strand_id
1 'polypeptide(L)' 'MPNNDMGNPKNITNKTFEEAAKAMGQSVKESKKNALELLEKVLAAKEESTDKNRKPG' A
#
# COMPACT_ATOMS: atom_id res chain seq x y z
N MET A 1 -18.69 11.17 -11.04
CA MET A 1 -18.07 10.20 -10.10
C MET A 1 -16.61 10.61 -9.95
N PRO A 2 -16.05 10.69 -8.74
CA PRO A 2 -14.63 10.98 -8.59
C PRO A 2 -13.85 9.84 -9.25
N ASN A 3 -12.96 10.17 -10.18
CA ASN A 3 -12.12 9.20 -10.87
C ASN A 3 -11.34 8.41 -9.82
N ASN A 4 -11.66 7.11 -9.69
CA ASN A 4 -11.12 6.21 -8.68
C ASN A 4 -9.70 5.74 -9.05
N ASP A 5 -8.85 6.70 -9.40
CA ASP A 5 -7.53 6.49 -10.01
C ASP A 5 -6.41 6.53 -8.95
N MET A 6 -6.76 6.60 -7.66
CA MET A 6 -5.80 6.62 -6.54
C MET A 6 -5.01 5.31 -6.39
N GLY A 7 -5.46 4.21 -7.02
CA GLY A 7 -4.75 2.92 -7.04
C GLY A 7 -3.76 2.76 -8.21
N ASN A 8 -3.71 3.73 -9.14
CA ASN A 8 -2.77 3.67 -10.24
C ASN A 8 -1.36 4.02 -9.75
N PRO A 9 -0.33 3.20 -10.02
CA PRO A 9 1.04 3.46 -9.58
C PRO A 9 1.55 4.85 -10.01
N LYS A 10 1.09 5.36 -11.16
CA LYS A 10 1.45 6.69 -11.67
C LYS A 10 0.85 7.85 -10.87
N ASN A 11 -0.18 7.58 -10.06
CA ASN A 11 -0.90 8.57 -9.26
C ASN A 11 -0.50 8.54 -7.78
N ILE A 12 0.36 7.60 -7.35
CA ILE A 12 0.98 7.62 -6.03
C ILE A 12 2.13 8.63 -6.08
N THR A 13 1.82 9.87 -5.71
CA THR A 13 2.78 10.98 -5.65
C THR A 13 2.99 11.43 -4.21
N ASN A 14 3.93 12.36 -3.97
CA ASN A 14 4.07 12.97 -2.65
C ASN A 14 2.76 13.60 -2.14
N LYS A 15 1.94 14.15 -3.05
CA LYS A 15 0.65 14.75 -2.74
C LYS A 15 -0.35 13.73 -2.17
N THR A 16 -0.31 12.50 -2.65
CA THR A 16 -1.15 11.40 -2.14
C THR A 16 -0.85 11.12 -0.67
N PHE A 17 0.43 11.14 -0.28
CA PHE A 17 0.83 10.98 1.11
C PHE A 17 0.47 12.19 1.97
N GLU A 18 0.51 13.40 1.43
CA GLU A 18 0.08 14.61 2.14
C GLU A 18 -1.43 14.61 2.43
N GLU A 19 -2.24 14.26 1.44
CA GLU A 19 -3.69 14.16 1.61
C GLU A 19 -4.08 13.03 2.57
N ALA A 20 -3.42 11.87 2.47
CA ALA A 20 -3.61 10.77 3.39
C ALA A 20 -3.18 11.14 4.82
N ALA A 21 -2.03 11.79 4.98
CA ALA A 21 -1.55 12.26 6.27
C ALA A 21 -2.53 13.25 6.92
N LYS A 22 -3.04 14.21 6.14
CA LYS A 22 -4.04 15.17 6.60
C LYS A 22 -5.34 14.50 7.03
N ALA A 23 -5.84 13.53 6.25
CA ALA A 23 -7.06 12.79 6.59
C ALA A 23 -6.89 11.95 7.86
N MET A 24 -5.69 11.41 8.08
CA MET A 24 -5.36 10.57 9.24
C MET A 24 -4.91 11.37 10.47
N GLY A 25 -4.75 12.70 10.36
CA GLY A 25 -4.20 13.53 11.43
C GLY A 25 -2.74 13.20 11.78
N GLN A 26 -1.99 12.63 10.83
CA GLN A 26 -0.60 12.18 11.00
C GLN A 26 0.37 13.05 10.19
N SER A 27 1.66 12.90 10.44
CA SER A 27 2.67 13.52 9.58
C SER A 27 2.82 12.76 8.24
N VAL A 28 3.25 13.47 7.20
CA VAL A 28 3.57 12.87 5.89
C VAL A 28 4.60 11.74 6.03
N LYS A 29 5.57 11.91 6.94
CA LYS A 29 6.60 10.91 7.24
C LYS A 29 6.01 9.63 7.82
N GLU A 30 5.07 9.75 8.76
CA GLU A 30 4.36 8.60 9.34
C GLU A 30 3.48 7.91 8.31
N SER A 31 2.75 8.66 7.48
CA SER A 31 1.94 8.08 6.40
C SER A 31 2.78 7.28 5.41
N LYS A 32 3.97 7.78 5.03
CA LYS A 32 4.92 7.03 4.20
C LYS A 32 5.41 5.75 4.87
N LYS A 33 5.74 5.81 6.16
CA LYS A 33 6.19 4.64 6.93
C LYS A 33 5.09 3.59 7.05
N ASN A 34 3.87 3.99 7.36
CA ASN A 34 2.73 3.10 7.50
C ASN A 34 2.39 2.42 6.16
N ALA A 35 2.45 3.18 5.05
CA ALA A 35 2.24 2.63 3.72
C ALA A 35 3.30 1.59 3.35
N LEU A 36 4.58 1.84 3.68
CA LEU A 36 5.67 0.89 3.47
C LEU A 36 5.46 -0.40 4.27
N GLU A 37 5.15 -0.29 5.56
CA GLU A 37 4.92 -1.45 6.43
C GLU A 37 3.75 -2.32 5.95
N LEU A 38 2.67 -1.69 5.47
CA LEU A 38 1.54 -2.42 4.87
C LEU A 38 1.96 -3.13 3.57
N LEU A 39 2.76 -2.49 2.73
CA LEU A 39 3.26 -3.09 1.50
C LEU A 39 4.14 -4.31 1.79
N GLU A 40 5.06 -4.20 2.75
CA GLU A 40 5.92 -5.31 3.17
C GLU A 40 5.10 -6.50 3.69
N LYS A 41 4.09 -6.24 4.53
CA LYS A 41 3.17 -7.29 5.03
C LYS A 41 2.42 -7.98 3.89
N VAL A 42 1.92 -7.22 2.92
CA VAL A 42 1.19 -7.78 1.77
C VAL A 42 2.12 -8.61 0.88
N LEU A 43 3.35 -8.15 0.65
CA LEU A 43 4.34 -8.89 -0.14
C LEU A 43 4.77 -10.18 0.56
N ALA A 44 5.08 -10.12 1.85
CA ALA A 44 5.41 -11.30 2.65
C ALA A 44 4.24 -12.30 2.72
N ALA A 45 3.01 -11.83 2.92
CA ALA A 45 1.83 -12.68 2.90
C ALA A 45 1.57 -13.32 1.52
N LYS A 46 1.90 -12.60 0.43
CA LYS A 46 1.78 -13.13 -0.93
C LYS A 46 2.81 -14.23 -1.20
N GLU A 47 4.05 -14.08 -0.72
CA GLU A 47 5.05 -15.14 -0.77
C GLU A 47 4.59 -16.39 0.00
N GLU A 48 4.04 -16.21 1.20
CA GLU A 48 3.50 -17.31 2.02
C GLU A 48 2.27 -17.99 1.37
N SER A 49 1.49 -17.23 0.60
CA SER A 49 0.32 -17.72 -0.14
C SER A 49 0.70 -18.51 -1.41
N THR A 50 1.84 -18.18 -2.04
CA THR A 50 2.36 -18.95 -3.17
C THR A 50 3.00 -20.28 -2.77
N ASP A 51 3.45 -20.40 -1.52
CA ASP A 51 4.03 -21.64 -1.00
C ASP A 51 2.96 -22.71 -0.70
N LYS A 52 1.81 -22.30 -0.13
CA LYS A 52 0.69 -23.21 0.22
C LYS A 52 -0.09 -23.75 -0.98
N ASN A 53 0.16 -23.24 -2.20
CA ASN A 53 -0.54 -23.67 -3.42
C ASN A 53 0.31 -24.55 -4.35
N ARG A 54 1.55 -24.91 -3.98
CA ARG A 54 2.28 -26.03 -4.62
C ARG A 54 1.83 -27.35 -4.00
N LYS A 55 0.74 -27.92 -4.51
CA LYS A 55 0.53 -29.38 -4.39
C LYS A 55 1.65 -30.08 -5.18
N PRO A 56 2.38 -31.05 -4.61
CA PRO A 56 3.14 -31.98 -5.43
C PRO A 56 2.12 -32.84 -6.17
N GLY A 57 2.08 -32.71 -7.49
CA GLY A 57 1.44 -33.65 -8.39
C GLY A 57 2.37 -34.81 -8.70
#